data_AF-A0A4P5YNK3-F1
#
_entry.id   AF-A0A4P5YNK3-F1
#
_cell.length_a   1.000
_cell.length_b   1.000
_cell.length_c   1.000
_cell.angle_alpha   90.00
_cell.angle_beta   90.00
_cell.angle_gamma   90.00
#
_symmetry.space_group_name_H-M   'P 1'
#
loop_
_entity.id
_entity.type
_entity.pdbx_description
1 polymer ?
#
loop_
_entity_poly.entity_id
_entity_poly.type
_entity_poly.pdbx_seq_one_letter_code
_entity_poly.pdbx_strand_id
1 'polypeptide(L)'
;MPLLLDVVEEARIQYTLTRRPIQTSFLKPEREVMVQLPTLESLLGDKLTAFAPTTVGVPLRKPDGTPGEVMQVTKQLFDIGVLFEAATNFAEVAATYDAVQKLESEYRPAKPSREASLNDTLQACLALTASKNRDVAAYPDAPLLQDGFQRLRGHLTWPGFAASREPTRTIAARAAVLVAHLRAGVPFDFAAHRYTGSAEQNAALMAATLNGTPLAWIDGVRAVNPEAYYYWHRAIQLGPSKPVQ
;
A
#
# COMPACT_ATOMS: atom_id res chain seq x y z
N MET A 1 8.64 -29.68 11.02
CA MET A 1 7.94 -28.39 10.91
C MET A 1 6.78 -28.59 9.94
N PRO A 2 5.52 -28.40 10.35
CA PRO A 2 4.40 -28.50 9.42
C PRO A 2 4.44 -27.36 8.40
N LEU A 3 4.11 -27.66 7.14
CA LEU A 3 3.83 -26.67 6.11
C LEU A 3 2.31 -26.51 6.03
N LEU A 4 1.82 -25.28 6.20
CA LEU A 4 0.40 -24.97 6.02
C LEU A 4 0.15 -24.67 4.54
N LEU A 5 -0.85 -25.35 3.97
CA LEU A 5 -1.35 -25.08 2.63
C LEU A 5 -2.73 -24.45 2.78
N ASP A 6 -2.84 -23.19 2.36
CA ASP A 6 -4.10 -22.46 2.29
C ASP A 6 -4.49 -22.30 0.81
N VAL A 7 -5.72 -22.65 0.47
CA VAL A 7 -6.23 -22.68 -0.91
C VAL A 7 -7.54 -21.94 -0.96
N VAL A 8 -7.57 -20.87 -1.76
CA VAL A 8 -8.78 -20.11 -2.06
C VAL A 8 -9.28 -20.54 -3.44
N GLU A 9 -10.51 -21.05 -3.49
CA GLU A 9 -11.19 -21.41 -4.74
C GLU A 9 -12.04 -20.23 -5.23
N GLU A 10 -11.48 -19.40 -6.11
CA GLU A 10 -12.18 -18.27 -6.73
C GLU A 10 -11.92 -18.23 -8.24
N ALA A 11 -12.96 -18.42 -9.04
CA ALA A 11 -12.86 -18.52 -10.50
C ALA A 11 -13.06 -17.18 -11.23
N ARG A 12 -13.55 -16.13 -10.53
CA ARG A 12 -13.93 -14.85 -11.14
C ARG A 12 -12.77 -13.88 -11.32
N ILE A 13 -11.68 -14.04 -10.55
CA ILE A 13 -10.50 -13.19 -10.69
C ILE A 13 -9.43 -13.96 -11.46
N GLN A 14 -8.98 -13.35 -12.56
CA GLN A 14 -7.83 -13.83 -13.30
C GLN A 14 -6.62 -12.95 -12.97
N TYR A 15 -5.68 -13.53 -12.22
CA TYR A 15 -4.36 -12.96 -12.05
C TYR A 15 -3.56 -13.15 -13.34
N THR A 16 -2.76 -12.15 -13.72
CA THR A 16 -1.73 -12.37 -14.73
C THR A 16 -0.70 -13.30 -14.12
N LEU A 17 -0.40 -14.41 -14.80
CA LEU A 17 0.52 -15.43 -14.30
C LEU A 17 1.87 -15.33 -15.00
N THR A 18 2.91 -15.62 -14.24
CA THR A 18 4.27 -15.80 -14.76
C THR A 18 4.84 -17.14 -14.30
N ARG A 19 5.82 -17.64 -15.05
CA ARG A 19 6.55 -18.87 -14.70
C ARG A 19 7.92 -18.52 -14.15
N ARG A 20 8.24 -19.02 -12.96
CA ARG A 20 9.57 -18.87 -12.34
C ARG A 20 10.11 -20.22 -11.91
N PRO A 21 11.43 -20.43 -11.96
CA PRO A 21 12.05 -21.60 -11.36
C PRO A 21 11.98 -21.50 -9.83
N ILE A 22 11.84 -22.62 -9.13
CA ILE A 22 12.05 -22.68 -7.68
C ILE A 22 13.53 -22.44 -7.41
N GLN A 23 13.86 -21.23 -6.96
CA GLN A 23 15.19 -20.81 -6.56
C GLN A 23 15.10 -20.22 -5.15
N THR A 24 15.69 -20.90 -4.17
CA THR A 24 15.72 -20.42 -2.78
C THR A 24 17.13 -20.57 -2.21
N SER A 25 17.43 -19.82 -1.15
CA SER A 25 18.73 -19.87 -0.47
C SER A 25 18.89 -21.08 0.46
N PHE A 26 17.80 -21.79 0.75
CA PHE A 26 17.76 -22.84 1.78
C PHE A 26 17.32 -24.20 1.25
N LEU A 27 16.84 -24.30 0.01
CA LEU A 27 16.47 -25.54 -0.65
C LEU A 27 17.00 -25.55 -2.09
N LYS A 28 17.75 -26.59 -2.44
CA LYS A 28 18.24 -26.82 -3.80
C LYS A 28 17.45 -27.99 -4.41
N PRO A 29 16.59 -27.73 -5.40
CA PRO A 29 15.90 -28.79 -6.12
C PRO A 29 16.90 -29.70 -6.86
N GLU A 30 16.61 -31.01 -6.94
CA GLU A 30 17.42 -31.98 -7.71
C GLU A 30 17.39 -31.71 -9.22
N ARG A 31 16.35 -31.01 -9.69
CA ARG A 31 16.16 -30.57 -11.06
C ARG A 31 15.46 -29.22 -11.09
N GLU A 32 15.52 -28.51 -12.20
CA GLU A 32 14.73 -27.29 -12.36
C GLU A 32 13.23 -27.61 -12.29
N VAL A 33 12.53 -26.91 -11.40
CA VAL A 33 11.07 -27.00 -11.24
C VAL A 33 10.50 -25.62 -11.51
N MET A 34 9.67 -25.50 -12.55
CA MET A 34 9.00 -24.26 -12.91
C MET A 34 7.61 -24.22 -12.28
N VAL A 35 7.31 -23.16 -11.54
CA VAL A 35 6.00 -22.92 -10.93
C VAL A 35 5.30 -21.74 -11.59
N GLN A 36 3.97 -21.78 -11.62
CA GLN A 36 3.15 -20.63 -12.00
C GLN A 36 2.81 -19.84 -10.74
N LEU A 37 2.92 -18.52 -10.82
CA LEU A 37 2.57 -17.60 -9.76
C LEU A 37 2.01 -16.31 -10.36
N PRO A 38 1.19 -15.55 -9.61
CA PRO A 38 0.84 -14.20 -10.01
C PRO A 38 2.08 -13.33 -10.26
N THR A 39 1.99 -12.40 -11.18
CA THR A 39 3.01 -11.35 -11.36
C THR A 39 3.08 -10.42 -10.14
N LEU A 40 4.16 -9.64 -10.05
CA LEU A 40 4.33 -8.67 -8.97
C LEU A 40 3.24 -7.60 -9.01
N GLU A 41 2.82 -7.21 -10.21
CA GLU A 41 1.77 -6.23 -10.45
C GLU A 41 0.40 -6.73 -10.02
N SER A 42 0.08 -8.00 -10.35
CA SER A 42 -1.17 -8.59 -9.91
C SER A 42 -1.21 -8.76 -8.39
N LEU A 43 -0.09 -9.17 -7.77
CA LEU A 43 0.03 -9.19 -6.30
C LEU A 43 -0.14 -7.79 -5.70
N LEU A 44 0.48 -6.77 -6.29
CA LEU A 44 0.40 -5.40 -5.79
C LEU A 44 -1.03 -4.86 -5.85
N GLY A 45 -1.77 -5.12 -6.93
CA GLY A 45 -3.18 -4.75 -7.06
C GLY A 45 -4.07 -5.41 -5.98
N ASP A 46 -3.88 -6.70 -5.73
CA ASP A 46 -4.58 -7.45 -4.68
C ASP A 46 -4.20 -6.99 -3.26
N LYS A 47 -2.92 -6.71 -3.00
CA LYS A 47 -2.50 -6.18 -1.70
C LYS A 47 -3.10 -4.80 -1.43
N LEU A 48 -3.24 -3.96 -2.45
CA LEU A 48 -3.90 -2.65 -2.33
C LEU A 48 -5.38 -2.78 -1.92
N THR A 49 -6.11 -3.77 -2.43
CA THR A 49 -7.49 -4.05 -1.99
C THR A 49 -7.53 -4.63 -0.59
N ALA A 50 -6.64 -5.59 -0.29
CA ALA A 50 -6.57 -6.22 1.03
C ALA A 50 -6.20 -5.26 2.17
N PHE A 51 -5.52 -4.15 1.87
CA PHE A 51 -5.14 -3.16 2.88
C PHE A 51 -6.30 -2.27 3.33
N ALA A 52 -7.30 -1.96 2.49
CA ALA A 52 -8.37 -0.98 2.75
C ALA A 52 -9.26 -1.39 3.96
N PRO A 53 -8.98 -0.90 5.18
CA PRO A 53 -9.38 -1.60 6.41
C PRO A 53 -10.82 -1.34 6.87
N THR A 54 -11.51 -0.37 6.29
CA THR A 54 -12.91 -0.03 6.61
C THR A 54 -13.88 -0.38 5.48
N THR A 55 -13.36 -0.92 4.37
CA THR A 55 -14.15 -1.28 3.18
C THR A 55 -13.97 -2.75 2.78
N VAL A 56 -13.12 -3.04 1.78
CA VAL A 56 -12.98 -4.38 1.19
C VAL A 56 -11.88 -5.21 1.85
N GLY A 57 -10.89 -4.56 2.46
CA GLY A 57 -9.70 -5.21 2.99
C GLY A 57 -9.88 -5.91 4.33
N VAL A 58 -8.74 -6.26 4.94
CA VAL A 58 -8.67 -6.89 6.26
C VAL A 58 -9.16 -5.88 7.32
N PRO A 59 -10.19 -6.22 8.12
CA PRO A 59 -10.80 -5.26 9.02
C PRO A 59 -9.91 -4.96 10.24
N LEU A 60 -9.78 -3.68 10.58
CA LEU A 60 -9.07 -3.24 11.80
C LEU A 60 -9.81 -3.59 13.09
N ARG A 61 -11.11 -3.86 13.01
CA ARG A 61 -11.99 -4.16 14.14
C ARG A 61 -12.87 -5.37 13.85
N LYS A 62 -13.20 -6.11 14.89
CA LYS A 62 -14.23 -7.14 14.86
C LYS A 62 -15.63 -6.50 14.83
N PRO A 63 -16.69 -7.28 14.54
CA PRO A 63 -18.07 -6.77 14.55
C PRO A 63 -18.52 -6.13 15.86
N ASP A 64 -17.92 -6.52 17.00
CA ASP A 64 -18.18 -5.96 18.33
C ASP A 64 -17.41 -4.65 18.62
N GLY A 65 -16.63 -4.15 17.65
CA GLY A 65 -15.82 -2.94 17.77
C GLY A 65 -14.46 -3.12 18.43
N THR A 66 -14.14 -4.32 18.94
CA THR A 66 -12.81 -4.61 19.50
C THR A 66 -11.75 -4.73 18.40
N PRO A 67 -10.45 -4.55 18.72
CA PRO A 67 -9.38 -4.69 17.74
C PRO A 67 -9.42 -6.05 17.01
N GLY A 68 -9.32 -6.01 15.69
CA GLY A 68 -9.18 -7.17 14.82
C GLY A 68 -7.73 -7.65 14.72
N GLU A 69 -7.40 -8.31 13.61
CA GLU A 69 -6.04 -8.76 13.32
C GLU A 69 -5.18 -7.62 12.76
N VAL A 70 -4.94 -6.58 13.57
CA VAL A 70 -4.24 -5.34 13.16
C VAL A 70 -2.86 -5.59 12.54
N MET A 71 -2.17 -6.67 12.93
CA MET A 71 -0.90 -7.06 12.30
C MET A 71 -1.09 -7.60 10.87
N GLN A 72 -2.20 -8.27 10.56
CA GLN A 72 -2.48 -8.72 9.20
C GLN A 72 -2.76 -7.55 8.26
N VAL A 73 -3.40 -6.48 8.76
CA VAL A 73 -3.58 -5.22 8.01
C VAL A 73 -2.24 -4.60 7.66
N THR A 74 -1.33 -4.46 8.64
CA THR A 74 -0.03 -3.84 8.41
C THR A 74 0.92 -4.70 7.58
N LYS A 75 0.76 -6.03 7.60
CA LYS A 75 1.43 -6.93 6.64
C LYS A 75 1.03 -6.62 5.20
N GLN A 76 -0.24 -6.35 4.91
CA GLN A 76 -0.65 -5.97 3.55
C GLN A 76 0.08 -4.71 3.10
N LEU A 77 0.18 -3.69 3.96
CA LEU A 77 0.91 -2.46 3.63
C LEU A 77 2.43 -2.67 3.49
N PHE A 78 3.01 -3.54 4.29
CA PHE A 78 4.41 -3.93 4.15
C PHE A 78 4.65 -4.60 2.78
N ASP A 79 3.81 -5.57 2.40
CA ASP A 79 3.88 -6.24 1.11
C ASP A 79 3.74 -5.25 -0.05
N ILE A 80 2.81 -4.28 0.03
CA ILE A 80 2.70 -3.18 -0.95
C ILE A 80 4.02 -2.42 -1.07
N GLY A 81 4.62 -2.05 0.05
CA GLY A 81 5.88 -1.31 0.09
C GLY A 81 7.05 -2.05 -0.57
N VAL A 82 7.10 -3.38 -0.42
CA VAL A 82 8.11 -4.26 -1.03
C VAL A 82 7.83 -4.46 -2.52
N LEU A 83 6.58 -4.76 -2.89
CA LEU A 83 6.17 -4.98 -4.28
C LEU A 83 6.32 -3.72 -5.13
N PHE A 84 6.07 -2.54 -4.56
CA PHE A 84 6.26 -1.24 -5.22
C PHE A 84 7.68 -1.08 -5.80
N GLU A 85 8.71 -1.59 -5.10
CA GLU A 85 10.11 -1.48 -5.53
C GLU A 85 10.43 -2.27 -6.80
N ALA A 86 9.64 -3.30 -7.09
CA ALA A 86 9.87 -4.21 -8.20
C ALA A 86 8.80 -4.11 -9.30
N ALA A 87 7.64 -3.51 -9.03
CA ALA A 87 6.56 -3.34 -9.99
C ALA A 87 6.97 -2.44 -11.17
N THR A 88 6.48 -2.72 -12.36
CA THR A 88 6.84 -1.96 -13.57
C THR A 88 5.63 -1.61 -14.43
N ASN A 89 4.54 -2.36 -14.32
CA ASN A 89 3.36 -2.19 -15.15
C ASN A 89 2.13 -1.74 -14.32
N PHE A 90 1.88 -0.43 -14.27
CA PHE A 90 0.75 0.14 -13.54
C PHE A 90 -0.62 -0.26 -14.13
N ALA A 91 -0.72 -0.47 -15.44
CA ALA A 91 -1.99 -0.85 -16.05
C ALA A 91 -2.47 -2.22 -15.53
N GLU A 92 -1.54 -3.14 -15.29
CA GLU A 92 -1.84 -4.44 -14.71
C GLU A 92 -2.21 -4.34 -13.22
N VAL A 93 -1.51 -3.51 -12.44
CA VAL A 93 -1.89 -3.20 -11.05
C VAL A 93 -3.33 -2.69 -10.99
N ALA A 94 -3.68 -1.76 -11.90
CA ALA A 94 -5.01 -1.19 -11.97
C ALA A 94 -6.08 -2.22 -12.36
N ALA A 95 -5.80 -3.05 -13.36
CA ALA A 95 -6.71 -4.11 -13.79
C ALA A 95 -6.99 -5.12 -12.67
N THR A 96 -5.95 -5.55 -11.94
CA THR A 96 -6.11 -6.46 -10.81
C THR A 96 -6.84 -5.79 -9.65
N TYR A 97 -6.49 -4.54 -9.29
CA TYR A 97 -7.20 -3.79 -8.25
C TYR A 97 -8.70 -3.71 -8.56
N ASP A 98 -9.07 -3.32 -9.78
CA ASP A 98 -10.48 -3.15 -10.15
C ASP A 98 -11.26 -4.46 -10.11
N ALA A 99 -10.64 -5.57 -10.56
CA ALA A 99 -11.25 -6.89 -10.54
C ALA A 99 -11.44 -7.40 -9.10
N VAL A 100 -10.39 -7.31 -8.27
CA VAL A 100 -10.42 -7.78 -6.87
C VAL A 100 -11.35 -6.90 -6.04
N GLN A 101 -11.28 -5.57 -6.18
CA GLN A 101 -12.14 -4.64 -5.43
C GLN A 101 -13.61 -4.90 -5.72
N LYS A 102 -13.97 -5.11 -6.99
CA LYS A 102 -15.34 -5.41 -7.37
C LYS A 102 -15.82 -6.70 -6.72
N LEU A 103 -15.02 -7.76 -6.77
CA LEU A 103 -15.37 -9.03 -6.16
C LEU A 103 -15.53 -8.91 -4.64
N GLU A 104 -14.52 -8.36 -3.96
CA GLU A 104 -14.52 -8.23 -2.49
C GLU A 104 -15.67 -7.36 -2.02
N SER A 105 -16.02 -6.33 -2.77
CA SER A 105 -17.18 -5.48 -2.49
C SER A 105 -18.50 -6.27 -2.48
N GLU A 106 -18.67 -7.25 -3.37
CA GLU A 106 -19.87 -8.11 -3.41
C GLU A 106 -20.06 -8.92 -2.12
N TYR A 107 -18.96 -9.29 -1.46
CA TYR A 107 -18.98 -10.01 -0.19
C TYR A 107 -19.23 -9.12 1.03
N ARG A 108 -19.13 -7.79 0.89
CA ARG A 108 -19.38 -6.85 1.99
C ARG A 108 -20.85 -6.43 2.01
N PRO A 109 -21.52 -6.42 3.18
CA PRO A 109 -22.90 -5.93 3.30
C PRO A 109 -23.08 -4.50 2.77
N ALA A 110 -22.08 -3.64 2.99
CA ALA A 110 -22.11 -2.24 2.57
C ALA A 110 -21.83 -2.05 1.07
N LYS A 111 -21.34 -3.07 0.36
CA LYS A 111 -20.94 -3.03 -1.06
C LYS A 111 -20.18 -1.75 -1.42
N PRO A 112 -19.03 -1.48 -0.74
CA PRO A 112 -18.31 -0.23 -0.90
C PRO A 112 -17.94 0.01 -2.36
N SER A 113 -18.07 1.26 -2.80
CA SER A 113 -17.63 1.65 -4.15
C SER A 113 -16.11 1.60 -4.26
N ARG A 114 -15.63 1.47 -5.50
CA ARG A 114 -14.20 1.60 -5.82
C ARG A 114 -13.58 2.86 -5.20
N GLU A 115 -14.27 3.99 -5.33
CA GLU A 115 -13.81 5.26 -4.75
C GLU A 115 -13.76 5.24 -3.22
N ALA A 116 -14.74 4.61 -2.57
CA ALA A 116 -14.72 4.44 -1.12
C ALA A 116 -13.50 3.62 -0.67
N SER A 117 -13.18 2.53 -1.37
CA SER A 117 -12.02 1.68 -1.05
C SER A 117 -10.68 2.38 -1.31
N LEU A 118 -10.55 3.16 -2.39
CA LEU A 118 -9.36 3.98 -2.64
C LEU A 118 -9.21 5.06 -1.54
N ASN A 119 -10.30 5.73 -1.16
CA ASN A 119 -10.26 6.73 -0.10
C ASN A 119 -9.91 6.12 1.26
N ASP A 120 -10.42 4.93 1.56
CA ASP A 120 -10.11 4.17 2.77
C ASP A 120 -8.60 3.88 2.89
N THR A 121 -7.98 3.37 1.81
CA THR A 121 -6.52 3.23 1.75
C THR A 121 -5.77 4.55 1.97
N LEU A 122 -6.21 5.65 1.35
CA LEU A 122 -5.61 6.97 1.54
C LEU A 122 -5.71 7.45 3.00
N GLN A 123 -6.86 7.28 3.64
CA GLN A 123 -7.05 7.67 5.04
C GLN A 123 -6.14 6.84 5.97
N ALA A 124 -6.03 5.53 5.75
CA ALA A 124 -5.12 4.68 6.51
C ALA A 124 -3.64 5.08 6.32
N CYS A 125 -3.24 5.47 5.10
CA CYS A 125 -1.88 5.95 4.84
C CYS A 125 -1.60 7.31 5.49
N LEU A 126 -2.57 8.23 5.49
CA LEU A 126 -2.46 9.52 6.19
C LEU A 126 -2.35 9.32 7.71
N ALA A 127 -3.14 8.41 8.27
CA ALA A 127 -3.10 8.05 9.69
C ALA A 127 -1.70 7.57 10.14
N LEU A 128 -1.02 6.80 9.28
CA LEU A 128 0.35 6.33 9.50
C LEU A 128 1.42 7.41 9.30
N THR A 129 1.12 8.42 8.48
CA THR A 129 2.03 9.52 8.20
C THR A 129 2.01 10.56 9.32
N ALA A 130 0.82 10.82 9.87
CA ALA A 130 0.59 11.76 10.96
C ALA A 130 1.47 11.47 12.18
N SER A 131 2.06 12.51 12.75
CA SER A 131 2.96 12.36 13.92
C SER A 131 2.81 13.39 15.01
N LYS A 132 2.10 14.49 14.76
CA LYS A 132 1.78 15.46 15.80
C LYS A 132 0.40 15.15 16.32
N ASN A 133 0.19 15.27 17.63
CA ASN A 133 -1.08 14.91 18.29
C ASN A 133 -2.31 15.56 17.64
N ARG A 134 -2.17 16.80 17.14
CA ARG A 134 -3.25 17.50 16.44
C ARG A 134 -3.65 16.83 15.12
N ASP A 135 -2.67 16.36 14.34
CA ASP A 135 -2.91 15.70 13.06
C ASP A 135 -3.44 14.29 13.28
N VAL A 136 -2.89 13.57 14.29
CA VAL A 136 -3.33 12.22 14.65
C VAL A 136 -4.78 12.20 15.13
N ALA A 137 -5.26 13.26 15.79
CA ALA A 137 -6.66 13.35 16.23
C ALA A 137 -7.69 13.30 15.09
N ALA A 138 -7.28 13.63 13.86
CA ALA A 138 -8.13 13.50 12.67
C ALA A 138 -8.25 12.04 12.17
N TYR A 139 -7.42 11.13 12.69
CA TYR A 139 -7.32 9.75 12.23
C TYR A 139 -7.52 8.76 13.40
N PRO A 140 -8.77 8.41 13.73
CA PRO A 140 -9.07 7.55 14.89
C PRO A 140 -8.48 6.14 14.82
N ASP A 141 -8.11 5.69 13.61
CA ASP A 141 -7.51 4.38 13.37
C ASP A 141 -5.98 4.36 13.48
N ALA A 142 -5.34 5.53 13.60
CA ALA A 142 -3.89 5.64 13.72
C ALA A 142 -3.31 4.79 14.88
N PRO A 143 -3.91 4.72 16.08
CA PRO A 143 -3.38 3.89 17.17
C PRO A 143 -3.36 2.39 16.83
N LEU A 144 -4.41 1.87 16.16
CA LEU A 144 -4.49 0.46 15.79
C LEU A 144 -3.48 0.10 14.70
N LEU A 145 -3.33 0.97 13.70
CA LEU A 145 -2.34 0.81 12.64
C LEU A 145 -0.90 0.87 13.20
N GLN A 146 -0.63 1.78 14.13
CA GLN A 146 0.66 1.86 14.81
C GLN A 146 0.95 0.60 15.65
N ASP A 147 -0.03 0.08 16.38
CA ASP A 147 0.09 -1.18 17.12
C ASP A 147 0.38 -2.37 16.19
N GLY A 148 -0.34 -2.46 15.05
CA GLY A 148 -0.08 -3.47 14.03
C GLY A 148 1.38 -3.46 13.54
N PHE A 149 1.98 -2.29 13.34
CA PHE A 149 3.39 -2.18 12.96
C PHE A 149 4.34 -2.51 14.11
N GLN A 150 4.02 -2.14 15.34
CA GLN A 150 4.84 -2.54 16.51
C GLN A 150 4.90 -4.05 16.65
N ARG A 151 3.78 -4.75 16.47
CA ARG A 151 3.74 -6.23 16.49
C ARG A 151 4.50 -6.84 15.32
N LEU A 152 4.33 -6.28 14.11
CA LEU A 152 5.01 -6.76 12.91
C LEU A 152 6.54 -6.71 13.04
N ARG A 153 7.11 -5.69 13.70
CA ARG A 153 8.57 -5.51 13.83
C ARG A 153 9.31 -6.75 14.34
N GLY A 154 8.75 -7.48 15.30
CA GLY A 154 9.39 -8.70 15.84
C GLY A 154 9.47 -9.86 14.84
N HIS A 155 8.72 -9.79 13.74
CA HIS A 155 8.66 -10.81 12.70
C HIS A 155 9.47 -10.45 11.45
N LEU A 156 10.00 -9.22 11.36
CA LEU A 156 10.76 -8.76 10.21
C LEU A 156 12.25 -9.01 10.42
N THR A 157 12.90 -9.58 9.40
CA THR A 157 14.36 -9.75 9.37
C THR A 157 15.09 -8.52 8.80
N TRP A 158 14.35 -7.46 8.43
CA TRP A 158 14.91 -6.22 7.86
C TRP A 158 15.36 -5.26 8.97
N PRO A 159 16.67 -5.04 9.18
CA PRO A 159 17.19 -4.22 10.28
C PRO A 159 16.73 -2.75 10.23
N GLY A 160 16.63 -2.18 9.03
CA GLY A 160 16.17 -0.79 8.81
C GLY A 160 14.73 -0.52 9.24
N PHE A 161 13.85 -1.53 9.28
CA PHE A 161 12.44 -1.35 9.65
C PHE A 161 12.23 -1.21 11.17
N ALA A 162 13.16 -1.71 11.98
CA ALA A 162 13.05 -1.71 13.44
C ALA A 162 13.44 -0.38 14.10
N ALA A 163 14.30 0.42 13.45
CA ALA A 163 14.99 1.54 14.09
C ALA A 163 14.20 2.86 14.14
N SER A 164 13.22 3.08 13.27
CA SER A 164 12.49 4.36 13.20
C SER A 164 11.06 4.20 12.68
N ARG A 165 10.30 5.31 12.67
CA ARG A 165 8.96 5.37 12.05
C ARG A 165 9.02 5.67 10.54
N GLU A 166 10.20 6.02 10.01
CA GLU A 166 10.36 6.47 8.63
C GLU A 166 10.02 5.38 7.61
N PRO A 167 10.44 4.11 7.76
CA PRO A 167 10.07 3.05 6.83
C PRO A 167 8.55 2.89 6.70
N THR A 168 7.81 2.99 7.81
CA THR A 168 6.34 2.93 7.81
C THR A 168 5.72 4.08 7.01
N ARG A 169 6.25 5.30 7.15
CA ARG A 169 5.79 6.45 6.35
C ARG A 169 6.10 6.29 4.88
N THR A 170 7.27 5.75 4.55
CA THR A 170 7.67 5.51 3.16
C THR A 170 6.73 4.53 2.47
N ILE A 171 6.45 3.37 3.08
CA ILE A 171 5.53 2.39 2.49
C ILE A 171 4.08 2.91 2.43
N ALA A 172 3.65 3.70 3.41
CA ALA A 172 2.35 4.37 3.38
C ALA A 172 2.26 5.37 2.21
N ALA A 173 3.30 6.18 1.99
CA ALA A 173 3.34 7.15 0.90
C ALA A 173 3.40 6.47 -0.48
N ARG A 174 4.11 5.35 -0.61
CA ARG A 174 4.12 4.51 -1.82
C ARG A 174 2.73 3.93 -2.14
N ALA A 175 2.02 3.41 -1.14
CA ALA A 175 0.64 2.96 -1.33
C ALA A 175 -0.28 4.13 -1.72
N ALA A 176 -0.13 5.27 -1.05
CA ALA A 176 -0.94 6.46 -1.30
C ALA A 176 -0.78 7.00 -2.73
N VAL A 177 0.44 7.04 -3.28
CA VAL A 177 0.65 7.54 -4.65
C VAL A 177 0.02 6.61 -5.69
N LEU A 178 0.11 5.29 -5.52
CA LEU A 178 -0.56 4.34 -6.43
C LEU A 178 -2.07 4.52 -6.41
N VAL A 179 -2.67 4.61 -5.21
CA VAL A 179 -4.11 4.79 -5.04
C VAL A 179 -4.58 6.15 -5.54
N ALA A 180 -3.79 7.21 -5.39
CA ALA A 180 -4.10 8.51 -5.98
C ALA A 180 -4.13 8.45 -7.52
N HIS A 181 -3.18 7.74 -8.14
CA HIS A 181 -3.19 7.49 -9.58
C HIS A 181 -4.39 6.64 -10.03
N LEU A 182 -4.73 5.58 -9.30
CA LEU A 182 -5.92 4.76 -9.56
C LEU A 182 -7.22 5.58 -9.47
N ARG A 183 -7.30 6.47 -8.49
CA ARG A 183 -8.46 7.34 -8.26
C ARG A 183 -8.57 8.44 -9.32
N ALA A 184 -7.44 9.00 -9.77
CA ALA A 184 -7.41 10.00 -10.82
C ALA A 184 -7.58 9.43 -12.24
N GLY A 185 -7.43 8.12 -12.41
CA GLY A 185 -7.45 7.46 -13.72
C GLY A 185 -6.22 7.82 -14.56
N VAL A 186 -5.09 8.13 -13.92
CA VAL A 186 -3.84 8.54 -14.58
C VAL A 186 -2.77 7.47 -14.36
N PRO A 187 -2.09 6.97 -15.40
CA PRO A 187 -1.04 5.98 -15.25
C PRO A 187 0.12 6.45 -14.35
N PHE A 188 0.64 5.56 -13.51
CA PHE A 188 1.91 5.77 -12.79
C PHE A 188 3.07 5.17 -13.57
N ASP A 189 4.01 6.01 -14.01
CA ASP A 189 5.25 5.55 -14.63
C ASP A 189 6.29 5.19 -13.55
N PHE A 190 6.47 3.90 -13.28
CA PHE A 190 7.44 3.41 -12.29
C PHE A 190 8.90 3.74 -12.65
N ALA A 191 9.25 3.82 -13.94
CA ALA A 191 10.61 4.10 -14.38
C ALA A 191 10.97 5.58 -14.16
N ALA A 192 10.04 6.48 -14.49
CA ALA A 192 10.27 7.92 -14.37
C ALA A 192 10.03 8.47 -12.95
N HIS A 193 9.16 7.83 -12.16
CA HIS A 193 8.61 8.43 -10.95
C HIS A 193 9.03 7.78 -9.64
N ARG A 194 9.93 6.80 -9.65
CA ARG A 194 10.58 6.35 -8.40
C ARG A 194 11.46 7.45 -7.80
N TYR A 195 11.42 7.54 -6.48
CA TYR A 195 12.38 8.35 -5.74
C TYR A 195 13.74 7.65 -5.73
N THR A 196 14.77 8.37 -6.16
CA THR A 196 16.16 7.91 -6.24
C THR A 196 17.06 8.65 -5.25
N GLY A 197 16.56 9.74 -4.66
CA GLY A 197 17.37 10.63 -3.83
C GLY A 197 18.38 11.46 -4.62
N SER A 198 18.19 11.63 -5.94
CA SER A 198 19.05 12.48 -6.76
C SER A 198 19.04 13.93 -6.27
N ALA A 199 20.11 14.67 -6.58
CA ALA A 199 20.22 16.09 -6.20
C ALA A 199 19.07 16.91 -6.80
N GLU A 200 18.64 16.59 -8.02
CA GLU A 200 17.53 17.24 -8.72
C GLU A 200 16.19 16.99 -8.01
N GLN A 201 15.92 15.73 -7.64
CA GLN A 201 14.70 15.40 -6.89
C GLN A 201 14.69 16.12 -5.54
N ASN A 202 15.81 16.08 -4.80
CA ASN A 202 15.89 16.73 -3.49
C ASN A 202 15.76 18.25 -3.58
N ALA A 203 16.37 18.89 -4.59
CA ALA A 203 16.22 20.33 -4.82
C ALA A 203 14.76 20.69 -5.15
N ALA A 204 14.08 19.89 -5.98
CA ALA A 204 12.67 20.10 -6.28
C ALA A 204 11.78 19.98 -5.03
N LEU A 205 12.07 19.04 -4.12
CA LEU A 205 11.34 18.91 -2.86
C LEU A 205 11.52 20.10 -1.91
N MET A 206 12.67 20.77 -1.94
CA MET A 206 12.89 21.98 -1.14
C MET A 206 12.01 23.14 -1.59
N ALA A 207 11.74 23.24 -2.90
CA ALA A 207 10.84 24.24 -3.46
C ALA A 207 9.36 23.85 -3.37
N ALA A 208 9.05 22.56 -3.27
CA ALA A 208 7.69 22.04 -3.11
C ALA A 208 7.06 22.48 -1.78
N THR A 209 5.74 22.69 -1.77
CA THR A 209 4.98 22.95 -0.55
C THR A 209 3.54 22.53 -0.72
N LEU A 210 2.96 22.03 0.38
CA LEU A 210 1.55 21.70 0.48
C LEU A 210 0.75 22.81 1.19
N ASN A 211 1.37 23.97 1.45
CA ASN A 211 0.68 25.14 1.98
C ASN A 211 -0.52 25.52 1.10
N GLY A 212 -1.62 25.88 1.76
CA GLY A 212 -2.90 26.14 1.09
C GLY A 212 -3.74 24.89 0.83
N THR A 213 -3.25 23.69 1.14
CA THR A 213 -4.05 22.46 1.15
C THR A 213 -4.42 22.05 2.58
N PRO A 214 -5.48 21.25 2.79
CA PRO A 214 -5.79 20.64 4.08
C PRO A 214 -4.66 19.73 4.64
N LEU A 215 -3.68 19.38 3.81
CA LEU A 215 -2.58 18.47 4.12
C LEU A 215 -1.23 19.19 4.26
N ALA A 216 -1.24 20.52 4.45
CA ALA A 216 -0.02 21.32 4.67
C ALA A 216 0.88 20.80 5.80
N TRP A 217 0.31 20.09 6.78
CA TRP A 217 1.07 19.46 7.87
C TRP A 217 2.11 18.42 7.39
N ILE A 218 1.92 17.84 6.20
CA ILE A 218 2.86 16.88 5.60
C ILE A 218 4.19 17.55 5.22
N ASP A 219 4.26 18.88 5.05
CA ASP A 219 5.52 19.60 4.83
C ASP A 219 6.54 19.36 5.97
N GLY A 220 6.06 19.01 7.18
CA GLY A 220 6.92 18.60 8.29
C GLY A 220 7.63 17.25 8.11
N VAL A 221 7.18 16.41 7.17
CA VAL A 221 7.81 15.11 6.84
C VAL A 221 9.04 15.29 5.96
N ARG A 222 9.09 16.35 5.14
CA ARG A 222 10.13 16.61 4.14
C ARG A 222 11.56 16.46 4.67
N ALA A 223 11.84 17.04 5.84
CA ALA A 223 13.20 17.06 6.39
C ALA A 223 13.65 15.70 6.97
N VAL A 224 12.71 14.88 7.44
CA VAL A 224 12.99 13.60 8.13
C VAL A 224 12.79 12.39 7.23
N ASN A 225 11.94 12.50 6.21
CA ASN A 225 11.70 11.44 5.25
C ASN A 225 11.35 12.04 3.87
N PRO A 226 12.37 12.45 3.09
CA PRO A 226 12.17 13.09 1.79
C PRO A 226 11.48 12.18 0.78
N GLU A 227 11.70 10.85 0.85
CA GLU A 227 11.02 9.89 -0.02
C GLU A 227 9.51 9.86 0.23
N ALA A 228 9.09 9.75 1.49
CA ALA A 228 7.66 9.78 1.82
C ALA A 228 7.03 11.12 1.38
N TYR A 229 7.74 12.24 1.61
CA TYR A 229 7.27 13.55 1.17
C TYR A 229 7.13 13.65 -0.36
N TYR A 230 8.08 13.10 -1.11
CA TYR A 230 8.05 13.06 -2.57
C TYR A 230 6.80 12.37 -3.11
N TYR A 231 6.45 11.19 -2.58
CA TYR A 231 5.26 10.47 -3.01
C TYR A 231 3.96 11.14 -2.56
N TRP A 232 3.91 11.70 -1.35
CA TRP A 232 2.74 12.47 -0.90
C TRP A 232 2.49 13.71 -1.76
N HIS A 233 3.55 14.45 -2.08
CA HIS A 233 3.43 15.64 -2.93
C HIS A 233 2.84 15.28 -4.30
N ARG A 234 3.33 14.22 -4.94
CA ARG A 234 2.77 13.70 -6.19
C ARG A 234 1.31 13.25 -6.05
N ALA A 235 1.00 12.50 -4.99
CA ALA A 235 -0.35 11.99 -4.74
C ALA A 235 -1.37 13.15 -4.59
N ILE A 236 -1.00 14.20 -3.86
CA ILE A 236 -1.88 15.34 -3.58
C ILE A 236 -2.08 16.22 -4.82
N GLN A 237 -1.06 16.36 -5.67
CA GLN A 237 -1.14 17.13 -6.92
C GLN A 237 -2.14 16.57 -7.94
N LEU A 238 -2.46 15.28 -7.88
CA LEU A 238 -3.46 14.67 -8.78
C LEU A 238 -4.89 15.15 -8.52
N GLY A 239 -5.16 15.74 -7.33
CA GLY A 239 -6.48 16.23 -6.95
C GLY A 239 -7.53 15.11 -6.80
N PRO A 240 -8.79 15.48 -6.53
CA PRO A 240 -9.88 14.51 -6.53
C PRO A 240 -10.21 14.01 -7.95
N SER A 241 -10.85 12.84 -8.00
CA SER A 241 -11.45 12.21 -9.18
C SER A 241 -12.13 13.26 -10.07
N LYS A 242 -11.72 13.36 -11.34
CA LYS A 242 -12.49 14.13 -12.33
C LYS A 242 -13.82 13.41 -12.54
N PRO A 243 -14.98 14.10 -12.54
CA PRO A 243 -16.24 13.46 -12.88
C PRO A 243 -16.12 12.84 -14.27
N VAL A 244 -16.52 11.57 -14.38
CA VAL A 244 -16.63 10.89 -15.67
C VAL A 244 -17.68 11.65 -16.49
N GLN A 245 -17.26 12.19 -17.65
CA GLN A 245 -18.18 12.79 -18.63
C GLN A 245 -18.94 11.70 -19.36
#